data_AF-A0A381PF07-F1
#
_entry.id   AF-A0A381PF07-F1
#
_cell.length_a   1.000
_cell.length_b   1.000
_cell.length_c   1.000
_cell.angle_alpha   90.00
_cell.angle_beta   90.00
_cell.angle_gamma   90.00
#
_symmetry.space_group_name_H-M   'P 1'
#
loop_
_entity.id
_entity.type
_entity.pdbx_description
1 polymer ?
#
loop_
_entity_poly.entity_id
_entity_poly.type
_entity_poly.pdbx_seq_one_letter_code
_entity_poly.pdbx_strand_id
1 'polypeptide(L)'
;MSSIYKRKRNGKNDGYVMYSIYAYDPLKNKKRYFNITLGKLGPTLTWNDCLKQQKELNRVFDTKKGGKEELTLNNAIKTYLQHKKIHFRTKPPKSSTITLISYHLNTFKNTVAARYGRGIMIKHLSPSILEWYWNIRKEKLKPSSIIVHKRIVESFLGWTKS
;
A
#
# COMPACT_ATOMS: atom_id res chain seq x y z
N MET A 1 -5.53 3.79 15.51
CA MET A 1 -5.06 4.45 16.75
C MET A 1 -3.90 3.64 17.31
N SER A 2 -2.78 4.29 17.66
CA SER A 2 -1.65 3.64 18.35
C SER A 2 -1.85 3.71 19.86
N SER A 3 -1.32 2.76 20.61
CA SER A 3 -1.28 2.82 22.08
C SER A 3 0.13 2.61 22.60
N ILE A 4 0.37 3.12 23.80
CA ILE A 4 1.60 2.88 24.58
C ILE A 4 1.18 2.42 25.97
N TYR A 5 1.80 1.39 26.51
CA TYR A 5 1.42 0.83 27.80
C TYR A 5 2.60 0.16 28.51
N LYS A 6 2.55 0.10 29.84
CA LYS A 6 3.50 -0.69 30.64
C LYS A 6 3.16 -2.17 30.50
N ARG A 7 4.13 -3.00 30.13
CA ARG A 7 3.95 -4.43 29.94
C ARG A 7 3.71 -5.10 31.29
N LYS A 8 2.77 -6.05 31.28
CA LYS A 8 2.55 -6.95 32.40
C LYS A 8 3.07 -8.34 32.05
N ARG A 9 3.78 -8.96 32.98
CA ARG A 9 4.17 -10.37 32.93
C ARG A 9 3.61 -11.03 34.20
N ASN A 10 2.84 -12.09 34.04
CA ASN A 10 2.16 -12.78 35.16
C ASN A 10 1.34 -11.81 36.04
N GLY A 11 0.61 -10.89 35.41
CA GLY A 11 -0.23 -9.89 36.10
C GLY A 11 0.52 -8.70 36.73
N LYS A 12 1.86 -8.74 36.82
CA LYS A 12 2.69 -7.69 37.43
C LYS A 12 3.39 -6.85 36.37
N ASN A 13 3.53 -5.55 36.62
CA ASN A 13 4.31 -4.67 35.75
C ASN A 13 5.78 -5.07 35.82
N ASP A 14 6.38 -5.43 34.68
CA ASP A 14 7.78 -5.88 34.60
C ASP A 14 8.77 -4.75 34.27
N GLY A 15 8.26 -3.51 34.23
CA GLY A 15 9.02 -2.29 33.96
C GLY A 15 9.19 -1.98 32.47
N TYR A 16 8.80 -2.88 31.55
CA TYR A 16 8.91 -2.61 30.12
C TYR A 16 7.75 -1.76 29.60
N VAL A 17 8.02 -0.95 28.59
CA VAL A 17 7.02 -0.17 27.87
C VAL A 17 6.86 -0.73 26.46
N MET A 18 5.62 -0.95 26.06
CA MET A 18 5.24 -1.43 24.75
C MET A 18 4.53 -0.32 23.98
N TYR A 19 4.85 -0.24 22.70
CA TYR A 19 4.10 0.49 21.70
C TYR A 19 3.32 -0.50 20.84
N SER A 20 2.02 -0.27 20.69
CA SER A 20 1.16 -1.08 19.83
C SER A 20 0.54 -0.23 18.73
N ILE A 21 0.56 -0.77 17.52
CA ILE A 21 -0.04 -0.14 16.34
C ILE A 21 -0.48 -1.20 15.36
N TYR A 22 -1.29 -0.81 14.37
CA TYR A 22 -1.46 -1.58 13.15
C TYR A 22 -0.91 -0.83 11.95
N ALA A 23 -0.36 -1.57 11.00
CA ALA A 23 -0.15 -1.12 9.63
C ALA A 23 -1.06 -1.91 8.71
N TYR A 24 -1.42 -1.33 7.57
CA TYR A 24 -2.17 -2.06 6.57
C TYR A 24 -1.22 -2.86 5.68
N ASP A 25 -1.49 -4.16 5.50
CA ASP A 25 -0.76 -5.01 4.55
C ASP A 25 -1.51 -5.02 3.19
N PRO A 26 -1.00 -4.32 2.17
CA PRO A 26 -1.68 -4.20 0.88
C PRO A 26 -1.65 -5.49 0.06
N LEU A 27 -0.77 -6.46 0.36
CA LEU A 27 -0.78 -7.76 -0.29
C LEU A 27 -1.91 -8.64 0.25
N LYS A 28 -2.18 -8.57 1.55
CA LYS A 28 -3.17 -9.43 2.22
C LYS A 28 -4.53 -8.79 2.43
N ASN A 29 -4.66 -7.50 2.12
CA ASN A 29 -5.89 -6.72 2.36
C ASN A 29 -6.32 -6.71 3.84
N LYS A 30 -5.35 -6.76 4.77
CA LYS A 30 -5.62 -6.94 6.20
C LYS A 30 -4.75 -6.02 7.05
N LYS A 31 -5.28 -5.63 8.21
CA LYS A 31 -4.49 -4.95 9.25
C LYS A 31 -3.51 -5.95 9.86
N ARG A 32 -2.25 -5.55 9.98
CA ARG A 32 -1.22 -6.29 10.70
C ARG A 32 -0.86 -5.52 11.96
N TYR A 33 -0.97 -6.18 13.10
CA TYR A 33 -0.66 -5.58 14.40
C TYR A 33 0.81 -5.76 14.72
N PHE A 34 1.41 -4.71 15.27
CA PHE A 34 2.80 -4.64 15.69
C PHE A 34 2.82 -4.26 17.15
N ASN A 35 3.58 -5.02 17.94
CA ASN A 35 3.92 -4.69 19.31
C ASN A 35 5.43 -4.52 19.37
N ILE A 36 5.89 -3.29 19.65
CA ILE A 36 7.29 -2.90 19.66
C ILE A 36 7.66 -2.57 21.11
N THR A 37 8.72 -3.19 21.62
CA THR A 37 9.27 -2.84 22.92
C THR A 37 10.05 -1.54 22.80
N LEU A 38 9.69 -0.51 23.56
CA LEU A 38 10.42 0.76 23.60
C LEU A 38 11.62 0.71 24.55
N GLY A 39 11.52 -0.10 25.61
CA GLY A 39 12.58 -0.32 26.58
C GLY A 39 12.04 -0.56 27.99
N LYS A 40 12.95 -0.72 28.94
CA LYS A 40 12.63 -0.87 30.37
C LYS A 40 12.80 0.49 31.07
N LEU A 41 11.79 0.92 31.82
CA LEU A 41 11.87 2.13 32.61
C LEU A 41 12.96 2.01 33.67
N GLY A 42 13.72 3.09 33.84
CA GLY A 42 14.83 3.16 34.77
C GLY A 42 15.49 4.55 34.74
N PRO A 43 16.66 4.72 35.37
CA PRO A 43 17.34 6.00 35.44
C PRO A 43 17.68 6.61 34.07
N THR A 44 17.87 5.76 33.06
CA THR A 44 18.29 6.14 31.70
C THR A 44 17.13 6.25 30.70
N LEU A 45 15.93 5.79 31.06
CA LEU A 45 14.76 5.80 30.18
C LEU A 45 13.51 6.14 30.97
N THR A 46 13.02 7.36 30.78
CA THR A 46 11.81 7.84 31.45
C THR A 46 10.56 7.56 30.62
N TRP A 47 9.38 7.68 31.26
CA TRP A 47 8.11 7.60 30.54
C TRP A 47 7.97 8.69 29.47
N ASN A 48 8.49 9.89 29.72
CA ASN A 48 8.47 11.00 28.77
C ASN A 48 9.31 10.70 27.53
N ASP A 49 10.43 10.00 27.67
CA ASP A 49 11.25 9.55 26.53
C ASP A 49 10.48 8.53 25.68
N CYS A 50 9.76 7.61 26.32
CA CYS A 50 8.88 6.68 25.61
C CYS A 50 7.74 7.39 24.87
N LEU A 51 7.16 8.47 25.43
CA LEU A 51 6.15 9.28 24.74
C LEU A 51 6.74 10.04 23.52
N LYS A 52 7.99 10.50 23.61
CA LYS A 52 8.70 11.09 22.45
C LYS A 52 8.90 10.04 21.35
N GLN A 53 9.36 8.83 21.71
CA GLN A 53 9.52 7.73 20.77
C GLN A 53 8.18 7.32 20.12
N GLN A 54 7.07 7.34 20.88
CA GLN A 54 5.74 7.08 20.35
C GLN A 54 5.37 8.05 19.22
N LYS A 55 5.67 9.35 19.37
CA LYS A 55 5.40 10.36 18.34
C LYS A 55 6.16 10.09 17.05
N GLU A 56 7.44 9.72 17.16
CA GLU A 56 8.25 9.36 15.99
C GLU A 56 7.74 8.08 15.31
N LEU A 57 7.43 7.04 16.08
CA LEU A 57 6.83 5.82 15.54
C LEU A 57 5.48 6.10 14.87
N ASN A 58 4.64 6.96 15.46
CA ASN A 58 3.37 7.34 14.84
C ASN A 58 3.56 7.96 13.46
N ARG A 59 4.53 8.88 13.29
CA ARG A 59 4.86 9.44 11.97
C ARG A 59 5.26 8.37 10.96
N VAL A 60 6.12 7.44 11.38
CA VAL A 60 6.58 6.33 10.52
C VAL A 60 5.43 5.41 10.11
N PHE A 61 4.49 5.14 11.00
CA PHE A 61 3.39 4.22 10.74
C PHE A 61 2.13 4.88 10.15
N ASP A 62 1.91 6.18 10.33
CA ASP A 62 0.78 6.90 9.74
C ASP A 62 0.81 6.83 8.21
N THR A 63 2.01 6.94 7.62
CA THR A 63 2.23 6.69 6.18
C THR A 63 1.86 5.27 5.72
N LYS A 64 1.77 4.31 6.65
CA LYS A 64 1.46 2.90 6.41
C LYS A 64 0.01 2.52 6.80
N LYS A 65 -0.78 3.48 7.31
CA LYS A 65 -2.17 3.26 7.75
C LYS A 65 -3.21 3.45 6.65
N GLY A 66 -2.98 4.33 5.69
CA GLY A 66 -4.01 4.74 4.72
C GLY A 66 -4.24 3.76 3.55
N GLY A 67 -3.83 2.51 3.70
CA GLY A 67 -4.23 1.45 2.77
C GLY A 67 -3.60 1.57 1.38
N LYS A 68 -4.26 0.96 0.39
CA LYS A 68 -3.79 0.97 -1.02
C LYS A 68 -3.94 2.35 -1.67
N GLU A 69 -4.85 3.18 -1.17
CA GLU A 69 -5.15 4.51 -1.73
C GLU A 69 -4.04 5.53 -1.48
N GLU A 70 -3.31 5.38 -0.37
CA GLU A 70 -2.13 6.20 -0.07
C GLU A 70 -0.85 5.74 -0.80
N LEU A 71 -0.91 4.65 -1.59
CA LEU A 71 0.24 4.27 -2.40
C LEU A 71 0.39 5.22 -3.59
N THR A 72 1.64 5.55 -3.91
CA THR A 72 1.95 6.11 -5.23
C THR A 72 1.57 5.11 -6.31
N LEU A 73 1.14 5.57 -7.49
CA LEU A 73 0.72 4.72 -8.60
C LEU A 73 1.79 3.67 -8.95
N ASN A 74 3.07 4.06 -8.92
CA ASN A 74 4.19 3.14 -9.15
C ASN A 74 4.27 2.04 -8.09
N ASN A 75 4.16 2.38 -6.81
CA ASN A 75 4.21 1.41 -5.72
C ASN A 75 2.98 0.50 -5.72
N ALA A 76 1.79 1.05 -5.99
CA ALA A 76 0.56 0.28 -6.13
C ALA A 76 0.67 -0.78 -7.23
N ILE A 77 1.21 -0.44 -8.41
CA ILE A 77 1.42 -1.39 -9.50
C ILE A 77 2.40 -2.49 -9.11
N LYS A 78 3.54 -2.14 -8.48
CA LYS A 78 4.52 -3.14 -7.99
C LYS A 78 3.85 -4.13 -7.03
N THR A 79 3.11 -3.61 -6.05
CA THR A 79 2.38 -4.42 -5.06
C THR A 79 1.31 -5.28 -5.70
N TYR A 80 0.56 -4.75 -6.67
CA TYR A 80 -0.46 -5.51 -7.39
C TYR A 80 0.13 -6.68 -8.19
N LEU A 81 1.26 -6.48 -8.86
CA LEU A 81 1.94 -7.54 -9.60
C LEU A 81 2.42 -8.65 -8.67
N GLN A 82 2.93 -8.31 -7.48
CA GLN A 82 3.26 -9.28 -6.44
C GLN A 82 2.03 -10.02 -5.92
N HIS A 83 0.95 -9.29 -5.60
CA HIS A 83 -0.33 -9.88 -5.20
C HIS A 83 -0.83 -10.87 -6.26
N LYS A 84 -0.80 -10.51 -7.54
CA LYS A 84 -1.19 -11.40 -8.63
C LYS A 84 -0.35 -12.67 -8.62
N LYS A 85 0.99 -12.59 -8.55
CA LYS A 85 1.86 -13.78 -8.45
C LYS A 85 1.46 -14.74 -7.33
N ILE A 86 1.03 -14.22 -6.18
CA ILE A 86 0.66 -15.02 -5.00
C ILE A 86 -0.75 -15.63 -5.12
N HIS A 87 -1.69 -14.94 -5.78
CA HIS A 87 -3.13 -15.24 -5.72
C HIS A 87 -3.77 -15.69 -7.05
N PHE A 88 -3.00 -16.18 -8.03
CA PHE A 88 -3.61 -16.83 -9.21
C PHE A 88 -4.28 -18.16 -8.84
N ARG A 89 -5.40 -18.44 -9.52
CA ARG A 89 -6.15 -19.72 -9.41
C ARG A 89 -5.31 -20.93 -9.83
N THR A 90 -4.37 -20.76 -10.76
CA THR A 90 -3.36 -21.75 -11.12
C THR A 90 -1.98 -21.25 -10.67
N LYS A 91 -1.29 -22.02 -9.83
CA LYS A 91 0.04 -21.67 -9.32
C LYS A 91 1.13 -22.48 -10.02
N PRO A 92 2.21 -21.83 -10.49
CA PRO A 92 2.39 -20.38 -10.67
C PRO A 92 1.69 -19.89 -11.97
N PRO A 93 1.33 -18.58 -12.06
CA PRO A 93 0.93 -18.02 -13.35
C PRO A 93 2.06 -18.16 -14.37
N LYS A 94 1.70 -18.38 -15.65
CA LYS A 94 2.68 -18.29 -16.74
C LYS A 94 3.36 -16.92 -16.70
N SER A 95 4.68 -16.89 -16.80
CA SER A 95 5.50 -15.67 -16.80
C SER A 95 5.01 -14.64 -17.83
N SER A 96 4.59 -15.11 -19.01
CA SER A 96 4.00 -14.32 -20.09
C SER A 96 2.76 -13.52 -19.66
N THR A 97 1.90 -14.07 -18.79
CA THR A 97 0.71 -13.37 -18.27
C THR A 97 1.10 -12.19 -17.39
N ILE A 98 2.10 -12.37 -16.51
CA ILE A 98 2.60 -11.28 -15.66
C ILE A 98 3.25 -10.18 -16.51
N THR A 99 4.01 -10.57 -17.54
CA THR A 99 4.63 -9.62 -18.49
C THR A 99 3.57 -8.78 -19.21
N LEU A 100 2.50 -9.41 -19.70
CA LEU A 100 1.40 -8.70 -20.35
C LEU A 100 0.72 -7.70 -19.40
N ILE A 101 0.40 -8.13 -18.18
CA ILE A 101 -0.20 -7.24 -17.17
C ILE A 101 0.75 -6.07 -16.86
N SER A 102 2.04 -6.35 -16.65
CA SER A 102 3.05 -5.34 -16.37
C SER A 102 3.18 -4.31 -17.50
N TYR A 103 3.17 -4.77 -18.75
CA TYR A 103 3.20 -3.89 -19.93
C TYR A 103 2.03 -2.89 -19.93
N HIS A 104 0.81 -3.37 -19.75
CA HIS A 104 -0.38 -2.51 -19.75
C HIS A 104 -0.38 -1.54 -18.56
N LEU A 105 -0.01 -1.99 -17.36
CA LEU A 105 0.04 -1.11 -16.19
C LEU A 105 1.16 -0.08 -16.27
N ASN A 106 2.32 -0.43 -16.85
CA ASN A 106 3.38 0.53 -17.10
C ASN A 106 2.98 1.58 -18.13
N THR A 107 2.25 1.18 -19.17
CA THR A 107 1.67 2.12 -20.15
C THR A 107 0.72 3.11 -19.48
N PHE A 108 -0.18 2.62 -18.63
CA PHE A 108 -1.08 3.46 -17.83
C PHE A 108 -0.30 4.43 -16.94
N LYS A 109 0.61 3.90 -16.13
CA LYS A 109 1.48 4.69 -15.23
C LYS A 109 2.22 5.79 -15.97
N ASN A 110 2.92 5.45 -17.06
CA ASN A 110 3.75 6.41 -17.77
C ASN A 110 2.90 7.53 -18.40
N THR A 111 1.72 7.19 -18.93
CA THR A 111 0.81 8.18 -19.53
C THR A 111 0.27 9.14 -18.48
N VAL A 112 -0.19 8.62 -17.34
CA VAL A 112 -0.71 9.46 -16.24
C VAL A 112 0.41 10.28 -15.61
N ALA A 113 1.56 9.68 -15.33
CA ALA A 113 2.69 10.35 -14.69
C ALA A 113 3.32 11.44 -15.57
N ALA A 114 3.22 11.32 -16.90
CA ALA A 114 3.68 12.37 -17.82
C ALA A 114 2.87 13.66 -17.67
N ARG A 115 1.58 13.58 -17.30
CA ARG A 115 0.71 14.75 -17.14
C ARG A 115 0.61 15.23 -15.69
N TYR A 116 0.51 14.31 -14.73
CA TYR A 116 0.20 14.62 -13.33
C TYR A 116 1.37 14.38 -12.37
N GLY A 117 2.55 14.04 -12.90
CA GLY A 117 3.76 13.82 -12.13
C GLY A 117 3.96 12.38 -11.63
N ARG A 118 5.22 12.01 -11.40
CA ARG A 118 5.63 10.65 -10.98
C ARG A 118 5.16 10.27 -9.56
N GLY A 119 4.84 11.27 -8.73
CA GLY A 119 4.39 11.10 -7.35
C GLY A 119 2.89 10.92 -7.19
N ILE A 120 2.11 10.84 -8.28
CA ILE A 120 0.64 10.71 -8.18
C ILE A 120 0.25 9.49 -7.34
N MET A 121 -0.66 9.71 -6.39
CA MET A 121 -1.19 8.71 -5.47
C MET A 121 -2.47 8.12 -6.01
N ILE A 122 -2.81 6.90 -5.59
CA ILE A 122 -4.04 6.22 -6.04
C ILE A 122 -5.29 7.05 -5.71
N LYS A 123 -5.37 7.63 -4.51
CA LYS A 123 -6.49 8.50 -4.11
C LYS A 123 -6.70 9.73 -5.01
N HIS A 124 -5.67 10.15 -5.74
CA HIS A 124 -5.75 11.29 -6.65
C HIS A 124 -6.24 10.90 -8.06
N LEU A 125 -6.43 9.60 -8.36
CA LEU A 125 -6.95 9.14 -9.65
C LEU A 125 -8.47 9.33 -9.71
N SER A 126 -8.90 10.57 -9.93
CA SER A 126 -10.31 10.94 -10.08
C SER A 126 -10.95 10.32 -11.32
N PRO A 127 -12.30 10.22 -11.37
CA PRO A 127 -13.01 9.80 -12.57
C PRO A 127 -12.64 10.61 -13.82
N SER A 128 -12.43 11.92 -13.69
CA SER A 128 -12.03 12.80 -14.80
C SER A 128 -10.64 12.47 -15.37
N ILE A 129 -9.67 12.12 -14.51
CA ILE A 129 -8.35 11.68 -14.96
C ILE A 129 -8.45 10.34 -15.70
N LEU A 130 -9.28 9.44 -15.22
CA LEU A 130 -9.49 8.14 -15.87
C LEU A 130 -10.19 8.30 -17.22
N GLU A 131 -11.22 9.15 -17.31
CA GLU A 131 -11.90 9.45 -18.56
C GLU A 131 -10.95 10.05 -19.60
N TRP A 132 -10.17 11.07 -19.21
CA TRP A 132 -9.12 11.64 -20.04
C TRP A 132 -8.15 10.57 -20.56
N TYR A 133 -7.67 9.69 -19.66
CA TYR A 133 -6.78 8.61 -20.03
C TYR A 133 -7.40 7.68 -21.09
N TRP A 134 -8.66 7.30 -20.89
CA TRP A 134 -9.36 6.41 -21.81
C TRP A 134 -9.59 7.01 -23.18
N ASN A 135 -9.90 8.30 -23.26
CA ASN A 135 -10.07 9.00 -24.54
C ASN A 135 -8.78 8.96 -25.37
N ILE A 136 -7.63 9.27 -24.75
CA ILE A 136 -6.32 9.16 -25.43
C ILE A 136 -6.02 7.72 -25.88
N ARG A 137 -6.34 6.73 -25.04
CA ARG A 137 -6.03 5.34 -25.38
C ARG A 137 -6.92 4.79 -26.50
N LYS A 138 -8.17 5.22 -26.58
CA LYS A 138 -9.10 4.82 -27.66
C LYS A 138 -8.62 5.29 -29.03
N GLU A 139 -8.08 6.50 -29.12
CA GLU A 139 -7.53 7.03 -30.38
C GLU A 139 -6.27 6.28 -30.84
N LYS A 140 -5.46 5.78 -29.89
CA LYS A 140 -4.15 5.15 -30.17
C LYS A 140 -4.19 3.64 -30.39
N LEU A 141 -5.27 2.96 -30.02
CA LEU A 141 -5.31 1.50 -29.98
C LEU A 141 -6.45 0.96 -30.84
N LYS A 142 -6.20 -0.17 -31.51
CA LYS A 142 -7.26 -0.95 -32.17
C LYS A 142 -8.27 -1.44 -31.13
N PRO A 143 -9.56 -1.65 -31.51
CA PRO A 143 -10.63 -2.07 -30.60
C PRO A 143 -10.30 -3.29 -29.71
N SER A 144 -9.69 -4.33 -30.26
CA SER A 144 -9.30 -5.53 -29.50
C SER A 144 -8.24 -5.23 -28.43
N SER A 145 -7.28 -4.36 -28.73
CA SER A 145 -6.19 -3.98 -27.82
C SER A 145 -6.69 -3.10 -26.68
N ILE A 146 -7.62 -2.17 -26.96
CA ILE A 146 -8.20 -1.33 -25.90
C ILE A 146 -9.05 -2.14 -24.93
N ILE A 147 -9.76 -3.18 -25.38
CA ILE A 147 -10.54 -4.08 -24.50
C ILE A 147 -9.63 -4.79 -23.49
N VAL A 148 -8.54 -5.41 -23.97
CA VAL A 148 -7.58 -6.11 -23.11
C VAL A 148 -6.95 -5.13 -22.11
N HIS A 149 -6.52 -3.98 -22.62
CA HIS A 149 -5.89 -2.96 -21.80
C HIS A 149 -6.82 -2.42 -20.72
N LYS A 150 -8.08 -2.09 -21.08
CA LYS A 150 -9.12 -1.61 -20.17
C LYS A 150 -9.40 -2.62 -19.06
N ARG A 151 -9.62 -3.88 -19.41
CA ARG A 151 -9.83 -4.97 -18.44
C ARG A 151 -8.70 -5.09 -17.41
N ILE A 152 -7.45 -4.94 -17.84
CA ILE A 152 -6.29 -5.06 -16.93
C ILE A 152 -6.21 -3.86 -15.98
N VAL A 153 -6.36 -2.64 -16.51
CA VAL A 153 -6.30 -1.41 -15.68
C VAL A 153 -7.48 -1.34 -14.73
N GLU A 154 -8.70 -1.68 -15.18
CA GLU A 154 -9.88 -1.71 -14.31
C GLU A 154 -9.76 -2.80 -13.23
N SER A 155 -9.19 -3.96 -13.54
CA SER A 155 -8.91 -4.97 -12.51
C SER A 155 -7.89 -4.48 -11.47
N PHE A 156 -6.91 -3.68 -11.87
CA PHE A 156 -5.97 -3.03 -10.96
C PHE A 156 -6.67 -1.97 -10.09
N LEU A 157 -7.47 -1.08 -10.70
CA LEU A 157 -8.22 -0.04 -9.98
C LEU A 157 -9.28 -0.63 -9.03
N GLY A 158 -9.90 -1.74 -9.41
CA GLY A 158 -10.81 -2.49 -8.53
C GLY A 158 -10.06 -3.05 -7.32
N TRP A 159 -8.87 -3.62 -7.52
CA TRP A 159 -8.03 -4.10 -6.42
C TRP A 159 -7.56 -2.99 -5.48
N THR A 160 -7.35 -1.76 -5.98
CA THR A 160 -6.97 -0.65 -5.09
C THR A 160 -8.11 -0.17 -4.20
N LYS A 161 -9.37 -0.40 -4.60
CA LYS A 161 -10.58 -0.04 -3.84
C LYS A 161 -11.07 -1.13 -2.90
N SER A 162 -10.73 -2.39 -3.17
CA SER A 162 -11.05 -3.57 -2.35
C SER A 162 -10.20 -3.69 -1.10
#